data_AF-A0A2G4JK56-F1
#
_entry.id   AF-A0A2G4JK56-F1
#
_cell.length_a   1.000
_cell.length_b   1.000
_cell.length_c   1.000
_cell.angle_alpha   90.00
_cell.angle_beta   90.00
_cell.angle_gamma   90.00
#
_symmetry.space_group_name_H-M   'P 1'
#
loop_
_entity.id
_entity.type
_entity.pdbx_description
1 polymer ?
#
loop_
_entity_poly.entity_id
_entity_poly.type
_entity_poly.pdbx_seq_one_letter_code
_entity_poly.pdbx_strand_id
1 'polypeptide(L)'
;MTHLTSAELIDIVEGTLDASPQQHLDTCTECRQQVADLAGVLSEALAVAVPEPSPLFWGQLSQRVRTAIDTEPLAAGGWSRWLRWPVLAPIAALALIVVALAVSLPREVPMESAVANSEAAASTLDDGFAVVADLVGDFDWETAVSAGLIVAPGAADRAVLELTALEQQELTRLLQAELTRAKS
;
A
#
# COMPACT_ATOMS: atom_id res chain seq x y z
N MET A 1 8.04 -43.11 -5.58
CA MET A 1 7.54 -41.90 -6.24
C MET A 1 7.09 -40.96 -5.13
N THR A 2 7.37 -39.66 -5.24
CA THR A 2 7.02 -38.68 -4.21
C THR A 2 5.61 -38.18 -4.50
N HIS A 3 4.69 -38.34 -3.54
CA HIS A 3 3.32 -37.83 -3.62
C HIS A 3 3.26 -36.39 -3.12
N LEU A 4 2.18 -35.68 -3.48
CA LEU A 4 1.88 -34.37 -2.92
C LEU A 4 1.64 -34.46 -1.41
N THR A 5 2.06 -33.42 -0.71
CA THR A 5 1.78 -33.23 0.71
C THR A 5 0.31 -32.84 0.93
N SER A 6 -0.19 -33.04 2.14
CA SER A 6 -1.56 -32.65 2.48
C SER A 6 -1.83 -31.15 2.31
N ALA A 7 -0.83 -30.30 2.56
CA ALA A 7 -0.94 -28.86 2.35
C ALA A 7 -1.12 -28.54 0.85
N GLU A 8 -0.31 -29.14 -0.01
CA GLU A 8 -0.43 -28.95 -1.46
C GLU A 8 -1.79 -29.46 -1.99
N LEU A 9 -2.31 -30.56 -1.45
CA LEU A 9 -3.64 -31.06 -1.84
C LEU A 9 -4.76 -30.08 -1.45
N ILE A 10 -4.66 -29.43 -0.30
CA ILE A 10 -5.63 -28.41 0.15
C ILE A 10 -5.55 -27.18 -0.74
N ASP A 11 -4.34 -26.68 -1.01
CA ASP A 11 -4.14 -25.50 -1.85
C ASP A 11 -4.67 -25.74 -3.29
N ILE A 12 -4.61 -26.98 -3.79
CA ILE A 12 -5.22 -27.35 -5.10
C ILE A 12 -6.73 -27.19 -5.04
N VAL A 13 -7.36 -27.68 -3.98
CA VAL A 13 -8.83 -27.63 -3.80
C VAL A 13 -9.31 -26.19 -3.58
N GLU A 14 -8.52 -25.36 -2.89
CA GLU A 14 -8.79 -23.94 -2.66
C GLU A 14 -8.47 -23.05 -3.88
N GLY A 15 -7.77 -23.60 -4.89
CA GLY A 15 -7.40 -22.88 -6.10
C GLY A 15 -6.26 -21.88 -5.91
N THR A 16 -5.42 -22.07 -4.87
CA THR A 16 -4.37 -21.13 -4.46
C THR A 16 -2.97 -21.53 -4.96
N LEU A 17 -2.83 -22.61 -5.74
CA LEU A 17 -1.54 -23.15 -6.18
C LEU A 17 -1.06 -22.71 -7.56
N ASP A 18 0.26 -22.61 -7.70
CA ASP A 18 1.01 -22.40 -8.95
C ASP A 18 0.99 -23.63 -9.88
N ALA A 19 1.37 -23.48 -11.15
CA ALA A 19 1.20 -24.48 -12.23
C ALA A 19 1.93 -25.84 -12.07
N SER A 20 2.89 -25.99 -11.14
CA SER A 20 3.77 -27.18 -11.00
C SER A 20 3.05 -28.48 -10.56
N PRO A 21 2.11 -28.47 -9.58
CA PRO A 21 1.42 -29.68 -9.12
C PRO A 21 0.41 -30.25 -10.13
N GLN A 22 -0.04 -29.47 -11.12
CA GLN A 22 -0.97 -29.95 -12.15
C GLN A 22 -0.35 -31.07 -12.99
N GLN A 23 0.93 -30.95 -13.35
CA GLN A 23 1.65 -31.99 -14.10
C GLN A 23 1.78 -33.29 -13.30
N HIS A 24 1.89 -33.20 -11.97
CA HIS A 24 1.89 -34.37 -11.11
C HIS A 24 0.50 -35.03 -11.08
N LEU A 25 -0.57 -34.24 -10.98
CA LEU A 25 -1.93 -34.76 -11.03
C LEU A 25 -2.23 -35.50 -12.34
N ASP A 26 -1.72 -35.07 -13.49
CA ASP A 26 -1.93 -35.79 -14.75
C ASP A 26 -1.33 -37.21 -14.73
N THR A 27 -0.25 -37.39 -13.99
CA THR A 27 0.52 -38.65 -13.96
C THR A 27 0.21 -39.54 -12.76
N CYS A 28 -0.29 -38.99 -11.64
CA CYS A 28 -0.54 -39.73 -10.41
C CYS A 28 -2.04 -39.90 -10.11
N THR A 29 -2.58 -41.11 -10.33
CA THR A 29 -3.99 -41.43 -10.06
C THR A 29 -4.36 -41.32 -8.58
N GLU A 30 -3.44 -41.64 -7.66
CA GLU A 30 -3.70 -41.58 -6.23
C GLU A 30 -3.90 -40.16 -5.75
N CYS A 31 -3.02 -39.23 -6.15
CA CYS A 31 -3.17 -37.82 -5.82
C CYS A 31 -4.43 -37.22 -6.45
N ARG A 32 -4.81 -37.62 -7.68
CA ARG A 32 -6.10 -37.20 -8.28
C ARG A 32 -7.29 -37.65 -7.46
N GLN A 33 -7.28 -38.90 -6.98
CA GLN A 33 -8.37 -39.42 -6.16
C GLN A 33 -8.48 -38.64 -4.86
N GLN A 34 -7.36 -38.37 -4.18
CA GLN A 34 -7.36 -37.59 -2.93
C GLN A 34 -7.89 -36.15 -3.12
N VAL A 35 -7.52 -35.47 -4.21
CA VAL A 35 -8.08 -34.15 -4.55
C VAL A 35 -9.58 -34.23 -4.82
N ALA A 36 -10.03 -35.23 -5.57
CA ALA A 36 -11.46 -35.42 -5.87
C ALA A 36 -12.28 -35.69 -4.60
N ASP A 37 -11.75 -36.50 -3.67
CA ASP A 37 -12.38 -36.79 -2.40
C ASP A 37 -12.49 -35.52 -1.53
N LEU A 38 -11.42 -34.72 -1.42
CA LEU A 38 -11.41 -33.45 -0.69
C LEU A 38 -12.38 -32.43 -1.30
N ALA A 39 -12.37 -32.27 -2.62
CA ALA A 39 -13.30 -31.39 -3.32
C ALA A 39 -14.76 -31.83 -3.14
N GLY A 40 -15.01 -33.14 -3.10
CA GLY A 40 -16.32 -33.71 -2.79
C GLY A 40 -16.80 -33.29 -1.40
N VAL A 41 -15.99 -33.51 -0.36
CA VAL A 41 -16.31 -33.11 1.02
C VAL A 41 -16.56 -31.60 1.13
N LEU A 42 -15.73 -30.78 0.48
CA LEU A 42 -15.93 -29.33 0.47
C LEU A 42 -17.25 -28.94 -0.20
N SER A 43 -17.59 -29.56 -1.34
CA SER A 43 -18.85 -29.29 -2.03
C SER A 43 -20.08 -29.66 -1.18
N GLU A 44 -20.01 -30.77 -0.44
CA GLU A 44 -21.06 -31.17 0.49
C GLU A 44 -21.19 -30.19 1.66
N ALA A 45 -20.06 -29.72 2.21
CA ALA A 45 -20.06 -28.73 3.28
C ALA A 45 -20.66 -27.39 2.83
N LEU A 46 -20.36 -26.94 1.60
CA LEU A 46 -20.90 -25.71 1.02
C LEU A 46 -22.39 -25.83 0.66
N ALA A 47 -22.90 -27.04 0.42
CA ALA A 47 -24.31 -27.28 0.16
C ALA A 47 -25.19 -27.14 1.42
N VAL A 48 -24.59 -27.09 2.61
CA VAL A 48 -25.33 -26.86 3.85
C VAL A 48 -25.87 -25.44 3.86
N ALA A 49 -27.20 -25.31 4.04
CA ALA A 49 -27.84 -24.01 4.15
C ALA A 49 -27.31 -23.24 5.38
N VAL A 50 -26.53 -22.20 5.12
CA VAL A 50 -26.04 -21.29 6.15
C VAL A 50 -27.15 -20.29 6.48
N PRO A 51 -27.59 -20.19 7.75
CA PRO A 51 -28.60 -19.20 8.13
C PRO A 51 -28.08 -17.79 7.86
N GLU A 52 -28.96 -16.89 7.42
CA GLU A 52 -28.59 -15.50 7.24
C GLU A 52 -28.07 -14.92 8.56
N PRO A 53 -26.94 -14.17 8.54
CA PRO A 53 -26.41 -13.55 9.74
C PRO A 53 -27.43 -12.55 10.29
N SER A 54 -27.47 -12.40 11.62
CA SER A 54 -28.35 -11.42 12.25
C SER A 54 -28.08 -10.01 11.68
N PRO A 55 -29.09 -9.14 11.51
CA PRO A 55 -28.89 -7.77 11.00
C PRO A 55 -27.86 -6.94 11.79
N LEU A 56 -27.65 -7.27 13.07
CA LEU A 56 -26.68 -6.61 13.93
C LEU A 56 -25.23 -7.10 13.76
N PHE A 57 -25.03 -8.27 13.15
CA PHE A 57 -23.72 -8.89 12.98
C PHE A 57 -22.75 -7.97 12.23
N TRP A 58 -23.21 -7.38 11.13
CA TRP A 58 -22.37 -6.51 10.30
C TRP A 58 -21.94 -5.25 11.05
N GLY A 59 -22.85 -4.61 11.79
CA GLY A 59 -22.53 -3.45 12.61
C GLY A 59 -21.46 -3.77 13.68
N GLN A 60 -21.61 -4.90 14.37
CA GLN A 60 -20.66 -5.35 15.40
C GLN A 60 -19.31 -5.74 14.80
N LEU A 61 -19.30 -6.44 13.67
CA LEU A 61 -18.07 -6.81 12.97
C LEU A 61 -17.30 -5.56 12.56
N SER A 62 -17.96 -4.61 11.88
CA SER A 62 -17.32 -3.37 11.45
C SER A 62 -16.81 -2.53 12.62
N GLN A 63 -17.50 -2.53 13.76
CA GLN A 63 -17.03 -1.86 14.97
C GLN A 63 -15.77 -2.55 15.52
N ARG A 64 -15.78 -3.89 15.62
CA ARG A 64 -14.62 -4.65 16.11
C ARG A 64 -13.40 -4.49 15.23
N VAL A 65 -13.57 -4.49 13.91
CA VAL A 65 -12.47 -4.26 12.95
C VAL A 65 -11.90 -2.86 13.14
N ARG A 66 -12.74 -1.82 13.22
CA ARG A 66 -12.30 -0.45 13.49
C ARG A 66 -11.52 -0.34 14.80
N THR A 67 -12.09 -0.87 15.89
CA THR A 67 -11.41 -0.88 17.18
C THR A 67 -10.08 -1.63 17.10
N ALA A 68 -10.01 -2.78 16.41
CA ALA A 68 -8.76 -3.52 16.25
C ALA A 68 -7.69 -2.68 15.54
N ILE A 69 -8.04 -2.01 14.44
CA ILE A 69 -7.15 -1.11 13.69
C ILE A 69 -6.70 0.07 14.58
N ASP A 70 -7.64 0.71 15.30
CA ASP A 70 -7.33 1.85 16.16
C ASP A 70 -6.45 1.46 17.36
N THR A 71 -6.60 0.22 17.85
CA THR A 71 -5.80 -0.32 18.96
C THR A 71 -4.49 -0.93 18.50
N GLU A 72 -4.29 -1.13 17.20
CA GLU A 72 -3.05 -1.64 16.67
C GLU A 72 -1.98 -0.58 16.91
N PRO A 73 -0.98 -0.82 17.77
CA PRO A 73 0.06 0.15 18.00
C PRO A 73 0.82 0.29 16.69
N LEU A 74 0.57 1.37 15.93
CA LEU A 74 1.43 1.81 14.86
C LEU A 74 2.85 1.68 15.41
N ALA A 75 3.67 0.83 14.79
CA ALA A 75 5.00 0.51 15.27
C ALA A 75 5.80 1.81 15.41
N ALA A 76 5.71 2.42 16.58
CA ALA A 76 6.32 3.68 16.92
C ALA A 76 7.80 3.38 17.15
N GLY A 77 8.59 3.35 16.08
CA GLY A 77 10.05 3.32 16.28
C GLY A 77 10.91 2.63 15.22
N GLY A 78 10.61 2.78 13.92
CA GLY A 78 11.57 2.41 12.86
C GLY A 78 12.30 3.60 12.25
N TRP A 79 11.55 4.59 11.76
CA TRP A 79 12.09 5.64 10.90
C TRP A 79 12.57 6.89 11.66
N SER A 80 11.95 7.23 12.79
CA SER A 80 12.30 8.39 13.63
C SER A 80 13.71 8.28 14.25
N ARG A 81 14.21 7.06 14.46
CA ARG A 81 15.54 6.83 15.03
C ARG A 81 16.68 6.90 14.00
N TRP A 82 16.39 6.63 12.72
CA TRP A 82 17.37 6.76 11.63
C TRP A 82 17.56 8.21 11.20
N LEU A 83 16.53 9.05 11.35
CA LEU A 83 16.61 10.49 11.06
C LEU A 83 17.25 11.33 12.18
N ARG A 84 17.52 10.71 13.35
CA ARG A 84 18.12 11.38 14.52
C ARG A 84 19.54 10.86 14.80
N TRP A 85 20.49 11.16 13.91
CA TRP A 85 21.93 11.22 14.24
C TRP A 85 22.73 11.92 13.12
N PRO A 86 23.94 12.43 13.40
CA PRO A 86 24.39 13.83 13.43
C PRO A 86 24.65 14.54 12.07
N VAL A 87 24.06 14.10 10.96
CA VAL A 87 24.39 14.61 9.60
C VAL A 87 23.62 15.89 9.22
N LEU A 88 22.50 16.20 9.87
CA LEU A 88 21.71 17.41 9.57
C LEU A 88 22.32 18.70 10.14
N ALA A 89 23.17 18.59 11.18
CA ALA A 89 23.87 19.75 11.76
C ALA A 89 24.85 20.44 10.79
N PRO A 90 25.74 19.73 10.06
CA PRO A 90 26.65 20.38 9.11
C PRO A 90 25.93 20.96 7.89
N ILE A 91 24.81 20.37 7.44
CA ILE A 91 24.05 20.88 6.28
C ILE A 91 23.39 22.22 6.62
N ALA A 92 22.79 22.35 7.81
CA ALA A 92 22.24 23.62 8.27
C ALA A 92 23.33 24.69 8.45
N ALA A 93 24.51 24.32 8.95
CA ALA A 93 25.64 25.24 9.06
C ALA A 93 26.16 25.72 7.70
N LEU A 94 26.25 24.81 6.71
CA LEU A 94 26.66 25.16 5.34
C LEU A 94 25.63 26.12 4.69
N ALA A 95 24.33 25.85 4.87
CA ALA A 95 23.27 26.72 4.36
C ALA A 95 23.34 28.13 4.96
N LEU A 96 23.60 28.26 6.27
CA LEU A 96 23.80 29.55 6.92
C LEU A 96 25.03 30.31 6.37
N ILE A 97 26.13 29.61 6.09
CA ILE A 97 27.33 30.21 5.49
C ILE A 97 27.04 30.70 4.08
N VAL A 98 26.34 29.91 3.26
CA VAL A 98 25.94 30.31 1.89
C VAL A 98 25.03 31.54 1.92
N VAL A 99 24.06 31.59 2.83
CA VAL A 99 23.19 32.76 3.01
C VAL A 99 24.00 33.98 3.46
N ALA A 100 24.93 33.83 4.41
CA ALA A 100 25.80 34.92 4.86
C ALA A 100 26.69 35.48 3.74
N LEU A 101 27.24 34.61 2.88
CA LEU A 101 27.98 35.00 1.68
C LEU A 101 27.09 35.69 0.64
N ALA A 102 25.86 35.20 0.44
CA ALA A 102 24.91 35.80 -0.49
C ALA A 102 24.45 37.21 -0.06
N VAL A 103 24.31 37.45 1.25
CA VAL A 103 23.99 38.79 1.80
C VAL A 103 25.19 39.73 1.80
N SER A 104 26.41 39.21 1.87
CA SER A 104 27.65 40.01 1.85
C SER A 104 28.07 40.47 0.46
N LEU A 105 27.45 39.94 -0.59
CA LEU A 105 27.66 40.40 -1.97
C LEU A 105 26.77 41.64 -2.21
N PRO A 106 27.34 42.82 -2.55
CA PRO A 106 26.55 44.01 -2.82
C PRO A 106 25.70 43.78 -4.07
N ARG A 107 24.39 43.65 -3.89
CA ARG A 107 23.40 43.58 -4.96
C ARG A 107 22.89 44.98 -5.22
N GLU A 108 23.24 45.56 -6.36
CA GLU A 108 22.58 46.77 -6.84
C GLU A 108 21.12 46.47 -7.23
N VAL A 109 20.32 47.54 -7.31
CA VAL A 109 18.90 47.70 -7.72
C VAL A 109 17.80 47.58 -6.64
N PRO A 110 16.67 48.31 -6.79
CA PRO A 110 16.27 49.45 -5.97
C PRO A 110 15.08 49.16 -5.02
N MET A 111 14.89 50.07 -4.07
CA MET A 111 13.81 50.08 -3.06
C MET A 111 12.41 50.03 -3.67
N GLU A 112 11.62 49.02 -3.29
CA GLU A 112 10.20 49.21 -3.01
C GLU A 112 9.79 48.33 -1.81
N SER A 113 9.00 48.93 -0.92
CA SER A 113 8.85 48.60 0.49
C SER A 113 7.79 47.53 0.82
N ALA A 114 8.12 46.78 1.88
CA ALA A 114 7.29 46.36 3.01
C ALA A 114 6.01 45.54 2.77
N VAL A 115 5.98 44.32 3.31
CA VAL A 115 5.23 43.99 4.54
C VAL A 115 6.01 42.94 5.34
N ALA A 116 6.30 43.26 6.60
CA ALA A 116 6.86 42.35 7.57
C ALA A 116 5.75 41.48 8.18
N ASN A 117 5.97 40.18 8.25
CA ASN A 117 5.49 39.33 9.33
C ASN A 117 6.53 38.22 9.53
N SER A 118 7.41 38.43 10.50
CA SER A 118 8.35 37.44 11.00
C SER A 118 7.84 37.02 12.36
N GLU A 119 7.01 35.97 12.37
CA GLU A 119 6.63 35.28 13.58
C GLU A 119 7.39 33.96 13.61
N ALA A 120 8.28 33.85 14.60
CA ALA A 120 9.04 32.68 14.89
C ALA A 120 8.12 31.58 15.42
N ALA A 121 7.89 30.53 14.63
CA ALA A 121 7.30 29.28 15.12
C ALA A 121 8.32 28.14 14.97
N ALA A 122 9.31 28.18 15.86
CA ALA A 122 10.20 27.06 16.10
C ALA A 122 9.51 26.03 17.01
N SER A 123 8.58 25.26 16.45
CA SER A 123 8.06 23.99 16.99
C SER A 123 7.11 23.30 15.99
N THR A 124 7.45 23.24 14.71
CA THR A 124 6.52 22.95 13.60
C THR A 124 6.77 21.58 12.94
N LEU A 125 6.78 20.50 13.72
CA LEU A 125 6.66 19.14 13.17
C LEU A 125 5.43 18.40 13.67
N ASP A 126 5.01 18.61 14.93
CA ASP A 126 3.69 18.14 15.40
C ASP A 126 2.54 19.03 14.87
N ASP A 127 2.73 20.36 14.81
CA ASP A 127 1.75 21.28 14.23
C ASP A 127 1.62 21.12 12.71
N GLY A 128 2.68 20.66 12.03
CA GLY A 128 2.63 20.40 10.59
C GLY A 128 1.68 19.25 10.25
N PHE A 129 1.70 18.19 11.05
CA PHE A 129 0.73 17.10 10.90
C PHE A 129 -0.67 17.49 11.35
N ALA A 130 -0.82 18.36 12.35
CA ALA A 130 -2.13 18.89 12.72
C ALA A 130 -2.75 19.75 11.60
N VAL A 131 -1.97 20.61 10.94
CA VAL A 131 -2.41 21.42 9.79
C VAL A 131 -2.69 20.54 8.57
N VAL A 132 -1.86 19.52 8.31
CA VAL A 132 -2.13 18.55 7.23
C VAL A 132 -3.35 17.71 7.56
N ALA A 133 -3.57 17.30 8.81
CA ALA A 133 -4.75 16.55 9.22
C ALA A 133 -6.03 17.40 9.15
N ASP A 134 -5.95 18.69 9.45
CA ASP A 134 -7.05 19.65 9.29
C ASP A 134 -7.36 19.88 7.80
N LEU A 135 -6.32 20.07 6.96
CA LEU A 135 -6.48 20.15 5.50
C LEU A 135 -7.01 18.85 4.88
N VAL A 136 -6.57 17.68 5.36
CA VAL A 136 -7.00 16.36 4.89
C VAL A 136 -8.41 16.03 5.41
N GLY A 137 -8.79 16.55 6.58
CA GLY A 137 -10.13 16.42 7.14
C GLY A 137 -11.20 17.16 6.33
N ASP A 138 -10.84 18.30 5.74
CA ASP A 138 -11.69 19.06 4.80
C ASP A 138 -11.45 18.67 3.33
N PHE A 139 -10.55 17.72 3.06
CA PHE A 139 -10.25 17.29 1.71
C PHE A 139 -11.37 16.40 1.16
N ASP A 140 -12.18 16.96 0.27
CA ASP A 140 -13.21 16.21 -0.44
C ASP A 140 -12.60 15.29 -1.50
N TRP A 141 -12.37 14.04 -1.06
CA TRP A 141 -11.85 12.96 -1.90
C TRP A 141 -12.71 12.72 -3.15
N GLU A 142 -14.02 12.94 -3.09
CA GLU A 142 -14.91 12.77 -4.24
C GLU A 142 -14.65 13.86 -5.29
N THR A 143 -14.50 15.11 -4.86
CA THR A 143 -14.12 16.22 -5.74
C THR A 143 -12.73 16.01 -6.35
N ALA A 144 -11.75 15.55 -5.57
CA ALA A 144 -10.40 15.29 -6.08
C ALA A 144 -10.35 14.14 -7.11
N VAL A 145 -11.15 13.08 -6.90
CA VAL A 145 -11.30 11.97 -7.85
C VAL A 145 -12.02 12.43 -9.12
N SER A 146 -13.10 13.21 -9.00
CA SER A 146 -13.82 13.75 -10.16
C SER A 146 -12.98 14.75 -10.98
N ALA A 147 -12.07 15.45 -10.32
CA ALA A 147 -11.09 16.34 -10.95
C ALA A 147 -9.87 15.62 -11.54
N GLY A 148 -9.75 14.30 -11.37
CA GLY A 148 -8.63 13.49 -11.87
C GLY A 148 -7.30 13.77 -11.17
N LEU A 149 -7.33 14.40 -9.99
CA LEU A 149 -6.13 14.74 -9.22
C LEU A 149 -5.59 13.55 -8.43
N ILE A 150 -6.44 12.56 -8.16
CA ILE A 150 -6.09 11.35 -7.39
C ILE A 150 -6.66 10.12 -8.09
N VAL A 151 -5.86 9.06 -8.14
CA VAL A 151 -6.26 7.75 -8.64
C VAL A 151 -7.18 7.10 -7.61
N ALA A 152 -8.45 6.88 -7.96
CA ALA A 152 -9.40 6.23 -7.06
C ALA A 152 -8.92 4.81 -6.67
N PRO A 153 -9.21 4.34 -5.45
CA PRO A 153 -8.99 2.94 -5.09
C PRO A 153 -9.64 2.01 -6.12
N GLY A 154 -8.88 1.03 -6.62
CA GLY A 154 -9.33 0.10 -7.68
C GLY A 154 -9.41 0.70 -9.09
N ALA A 155 -8.99 1.96 -9.31
CA ALA A 155 -8.88 2.51 -10.66
C ALA A 155 -7.74 1.85 -11.45
N ALA A 156 -6.66 1.43 -10.77
CA ALA A 156 -5.60 0.63 -11.40
C ALA A 156 -6.14 -0.73 -11.87
N ASP A 157 -6.94 -1.41 -11.05
CA ASP A 157 -7.55 -2.71 -11.41
C ASP A 157 -8.52 -2.56 -12.58
N ARG A 158 -9.35 -1.52 -12.57
CA ARG A 158 -10.23 -1.19 -13.71
C ARG A 158 -9.45 -0.87 -14.98
N ALA A 159 -8.39 -0.08 -14.87
CA ALA A 159 -7.53 0.22 -16.02
C ALA A 159 -6.92 -1.06 -16.60
N VAL A 160 -6.48 -2.00 -15.77
CA VAL A 160 -5.98 -3.31 -16.21
C VAL A 160 -7.06 -4.14 -16.90
N LEU A 161 -8.30 -4.12 -16.40
CA LEU A 161 -9.43 -4.81 -17.02
C LEU A 161 -9.84 -4.21 -18.38
N GLU A 162 -9.57 -2.93 -18.60
CA GLU A 162 -9.81 -2.25 -19.88
C GLU A 162 -8.70 -2.50 -20.92
N LEU A 163 -7.53 -3.01 -20.50
CA LEU A 163 -6.44 -3.34 -21.42
C LEU A 163 -6.79 -4.55 -22.28
N THR A 164 -6.44 -4.49 -23.56
CA THR A 164 -6.51 -5.63 -24.46
C THR A 164 -5.52 -6.72 -24.06
N ALA A 165 -5.73 -7.96 -24.54
CA ALA A 165 -4.83 -9.08 -24.26
C ALA A 165 -3.36 -8.80 -24.68
N LEU A 166 -3.17 -8.04 -25.75
CA LEU A 166 -1.84 -7.63 -26.23
C LEU A 166 -1.20 -6.60 -25.30
N GLU A 167 -1.97 -5.64 -24.80
CA GLU A 167 -1.47 -4.61 -23.87
C GLU A 167 -1.17 -5.19 -22.48
N GLN A 168 -1.98 -6.15 -22.00
CA GLN A 168 -1.70 -6.86 -20.75
C GLN A 168 -0.39 -7.68 -20.83
N GLN A 169 -0.12 -8.29 -21.98
CA GLN A 169 1.12 -9.02 -22.21
C GLN A 169 2.33 -8.07 -22.20
N GLU A 170 2.20 -6.88 -22.80
CA GLU A 170 3.26 -5.88 -22.80
C GLU A 170 3.48 -5.26 -21.41
N LEU A 171 2.40 -4.96 -20.67
CA LEU A 171 2.48 -4.50 -19.28
C LEU A 171 3.22 -5.51 -18.40
N THR A 172 2.92 -6.80 -18.56
CA THR A 172 3.59 -7.89 -17.84
C THR A 172 5.08 -7.92 -18.17
N ARG A 173 5.45 -7.79 -19.45
CA ARG A 173 6.84 -7.74 -19.91
C ARG A 173 7.60 -6.56 -19.28
N LEU A 174 6.98 -5.39 -19.22
CA LEU A 174 7.56 -4.18 -18.63
C LEU A 174 7.74 -4.31 -17.11
N LEU A 175 6.74 -4.84 -16.40
CA LEU A 175 6.83 -5.07 -14.96
C LEU A 175 7.95 -6.05 -14.60
N GLN A 176 8.13 -7.13 -15.37
CA GLN A 176 9.24 -8.07 -15.18
C GLN A 176 10.60 -7.43 -15.43
N ALA A 177 10.72 -6.57 -16.44
CA ALA A 177 11.95 -5.84 -16.73
C ALA A 177 12.33 -4.87 -15.59
N GLU A 178 11.36 -4.16 -15.00
CA GLU A 178 11.64 -3.27 -13.86
C GLU A 178 11.92 -4.04 -12.57
N LEU A 179 11.24 -5.16 -12.31
CA LEU A 179 11.53 -6.00 -11.13
C LEU A 179 12.94 -6.60 -11.19
N THR A 180 13.40 -7.00 -12.37
CA THR A 180 14.78 -7.50 -12.55
C THR A 180 15.81 -6.38 -12.40
N ARG A 181 15.50 -5.17 -12.86
CA ARG A 181 16.34 -3.97 -12.68
C ARG A 181 16.44 -3.51 -11.23
N ALA A 182 15.35 -3.56 -10.48
CA ALA A 182 15.32 -3.17 -9.06
C ALA A 182 16.11 -4.13 -8.16
N LYS A 183 16.36 -5.36 -8.63
CA LYS A 183 17.08 -6.40 -7.90
C LYS A 183 18.60 -6.37 -8.12
N SER A 184 19.08 -5.66 -9.14
CA SER A 184 20.52 -5.46 -9.44
C SER A 184 21.07 -4.23 -8.75
#